data_AF-T0ZTE2-F1
#
_entry.id   AF-T0ZTE2-F1
#
_cell.length_a   1.000
_cell.length_b   1.000
_cell.length_c   1.000
_cell.angle_alpha   90.00
_cell.angle_beta   90.00
_cell.angle_gamma   90.00
#
_symmetry.space_group_name_H-M   'P 1'
#
loop_
_entity.id
_entity.type
_entity.pdbx_description
1 polymer ?
#
loop_
_entity_poly.entity_id
_entity_poly.type
_entity_poly.pdbx_seq_one_letter_code
_entity_poly.pdbx_strand_id
1 'polypeptide(L)'
;MEALRLDLDGREPPRWEAPVPGRVSEDGRNPLLPYYHEYLLVRPRGKALLCPCEDVVVEELDEAVHEGFRGMEEIKRVTGTGTGLCQGRYCLPEALLILSLFQGVPPPELGFITQRPPAWPTSVGGLAAPSPGPPTAGPEAGGGPMTPAGPLRPQYDCVVVGAGVLGLFTAHHLAKRLDPRRILVLDRGYLSAGASGRN
;
A
#
# COMPACT_ATOMS: atom_id res chain seq x y z
N MET A 1 -18.75 -3.77 -15.31
CA MET A 1 -17.40 -4.08 -14.79
C MET A 1 -17.25 -5.58 -14.79
N GLU A 2 -16.42 -6.11 -15.68
CA GLU A 2 -16.13 -7.54 -15.76
C GLU A 2 -15.17 -7.89 -14.63
N ALA A 3 -15.57 -8.81 -13.74
CA ALA A 3 -14.78 -9.15 -12.56
C ALA A 3 -13.50 -9.88 -12.97
N LEU A 4 -12.35 -9.43 -12.45
CA LEU A 4 -11.06 -10.11 -12.64
C LEU A 4 -11.16 -11.51 -12.02
N ARG A 5 -11.20 -12.56 -12.85
CA ARG A 5 -11.15 -13.96 -12.41
C ARG A 5 -9.71 -14.36 -12.12
N LEU A 6 -9.39 -14.57 -10.85
CA LEU A 6 -8.18 -15.30 -10.44
C LEU A 6 -8.51 -16.80 -10.46
N ASP A 7 -8.16 -17.48 -11.56
CA ASP A 7 -8.23 -18.95 -11.63
C ASP A 7 -7.14 -19.55 -10.75
N LEU A 8 -7.54 -20.23 -9.67
CA LEU A 8 -6.64 -20.85 -8.69
C LEU A 8 -6.16 -22.26 -9.11
N ASP A 9 -6.51 -22.71 -10.33
CA ASP A 9 -6.33 -24.09 -10.82
C ASP A 9 -4.90 -24.41 -11.31
N GLY A 10 -3.88 -23.67 -10.87
CA GLY A 10 -2.47 -23.94 -11.21
C GLY A 10 -2.08 -23.65 -12.67
N ARG A 11 -2.92 -22.95 -13.44
CA ARG A 11 -2.49 -22.35 -14.72
C ARG A 11 -1.53 -21.20 -14.43
N GLU A 12 -0.52 -21.06 -15.28
CA GLU A 12 0.41 -19.93 -15.22
C GLU A 12 -0.43 -18.63 -15.27
N PRO A 13 -0.31 -17.73 -14.26
CA PRO A 13 -1.12 -16.53 -14.23
C PRO A 13 -0.86 -15.74 -15.51
N PRO A 14 -1.89 -15.15 -16.15
CA PRO A 14 -1.66 -14.30 -17.31
C PRO A 14 -0.63 -13.25 -16.93
N ARG A 15 0.34 -12.98 -17.82
CA ARG A 15 1.34 -11.92 -17.63
C ARG A 15 0.59 -10.63 -17.30
N TRP A 16 0.53 -10.30 -16.03
CA TRP A 16 -0.11 -9.10 -15.53
C TRP A 16 0.88 -7.96 -15.73
N GLU A 17 0.71 -7.22 -16.82
CA GLU A 17 1.29 -5.89 -16.94
C GLU A 17 0.44 -4.97 -16.07
N ALA A 18 0.96 -4.59 -14.89
CA ALA A 18 0.30 -3.65 -14.01
C ALA A 18 -0.11 -2.41 -14.85
N PRO A 19 -1.40 -2.05 -14.89
CA PRO A 19 -1.81 -0.88 -15.64
C PRO A 19 -1.13 0.33 -15.02
N VAL A 20 -0.12 0.83 -15.70
CA VAL A 20 0.61 1.99 -15.24
C VAL A 20 -0.28 3.21 -15.50
N PRO A 21 -0.49 4.10 -14.51
CA PRO A 21 -1.09 5.40 -14.79
C PRO A 21 -0.33 6.05 -15.95
N GLY A 22 -0.99 6.19 -17.10
CA GLY A 22 -0.38 6.61 -18.37
C GLY A 22 -0.51 5.61 -19.52
N ARG A 23 -0.67 4.30 -19.26
CA ARG A 23 -1.08 3.34 -20.30
C ARG A 23 -2.59 3.41 -20.48
N VAL A 24 -2.99 4.36 -21.30
CA VAL A 24 -4.34 4.41 -21.85
C VAL A 24 -4.52 3.14 -22.70
N SER A 25 -5.55 2.33 -22.46
CA SER A 25 -5.89 1.25 -23.38
C SER A 25 -6.17 1.83 -24.77
N GLU A 26 -6.07 1.02 -25.83
CA GLU A 26 -6.22 1.47 -27.23
C GLU A 26 -7.51 2.26 -27.50
N ASP A 27 -8.52 2.10 -26.64
CA ASP A 27 -9.82 2.78 -26.65
C ASP A 27 -9.89 4.07 -25.80
N GLY A 28 -8.76 4.59 -25.32
CA GLY A 28 -8.73 5.86 -24.60
C GLY A 28 -9.02 5.76 -23.09
N ARG A 29 -9.21 4.56 -22.53
CA ARG A 29 -9.56 4.38 -21.11
C ARG A 29 -8.34 4.09 -20.24
N ASN A 30 -8.26 4.72 -19.08
CA ASN A 30 -7.32 4.30 -18.04
C ASN A 30 -8.02 3.24 -17.16
N PRO A 31 -7.59 1.97 -17.16
CA PRO A 31 -8.27 0.91 -16.41
C PRO A 31 -8.19 1.10 -14.89
N LEU A 32 -7.29 1.96 -14.40
CA LEU A 32 -7.25 2.37 -13.00
C LEU A 32 -8.06 3.61 -12.67
N LEU A 33 -8.61 4.31 -13.68
CA LEU A 33 -9.46 5.48 -13.44
C LEU A 33 -10.58 5.17 -12.45
N PRO A 34 -11.26 4.00 -12.47
CA PRO A 34 -12.25 3.62 -11.46
C PRO A 34 -11.69 3.43 -10.04
N TYR A 35 -10.46 2.95 -9.91
CA TYR A 35 -9.76 2.76 -8.62
C TYR A 35 -9.36 4.11 -8.00
N TYR A 36 -9.02 5.08 -8.86
CA TYR A 36 -8.66 6.45 -8.48
C TYR A 36 -9.85 7.42 -8.49
N HIS A 37 -11.00 7.01 -9.03
CA HIS A 37 -12.23 7.81 -9.20
C HIS A 37 -12.70 8.39 -7.87
N GLU A 38 -12.58 7.62 -6.78
CA GLU A 38 -12.99 8.07 -5.45
C GLU A 38 -12.05 9.15 -4.89
N TYR A 39 -10.73 9.07 -5.15
CA TYR A 39 -9.76 10.11 -4.77
C TYR A 39 -9.83 11.36 -5.67
N LEU A 40 -10.11 11.19 -6.96
CA LEU A 40 -10.07 12.27 -7.96
C LEU A 40 -11.40 13.04 -8.10
N LEU A 41 -12.54 12.41 -7.85
CA LEU A 41 -13.86 13.04 -8.05
C LEU A 41 -14.59 13.37 -6.75
N VAL A 42 -14.21 12.75 -5.64
CA VAL A 42 -14.58 13.30 -4.34
C VAL A 42 -13.55 14.38 -4.04
N ARG A 43 -13.82 15.63 -4.42
CA ARG A 43 -13.19 16.73 -3.71
C ARG A 43 -13.80 16.73 -2.31
N PRO A 44 -13.09 16.29 -1.25
CA PRO A 44 -13.63 16.44 0.08
C PRO A 44 -13.95 17.92 0.31
N ARG A 45 -15.03 18.22 1.02
CA ARG A 45 -15.28 19.58 1.49
C ARG A 45 -14.22 19.91 2.54
N GLY A 46 -13.09 20.49 2.12
CA GLY A 46 -11.97 20.83 2.98
C GLY A 46 -10.65 20.21 2.53
N LYS A 47 -9.60 20.37 3.35
CA LYS A 47 -8.25 19.85 3.09
C LYS A 47 -8.19 18.34 3.25
N ALA A 48 -7.38 17.66 2.44
CA ALA A 48 -7.13 16.22 2.57
C ALA A 48 -5.74 15.96 3.12
N LEU A 49 -5.62 15.31 4.28
CA LEU A 49 -4.32 14.96 4.86
C LEU A 49 -3.66 13.82 4.06
N LEU A 50 -2.42 14.06 3.63
CA LEU A 50 -1.55 13.10 2.99
C LEU A 50 -0.58 12.46 3.99
N CYS A 51 0.14 13.27 4.77
CA CYS A 51 1.10 12.81 5.77
C CYS A 51 0.64 13.23 7.18
N PRO A 52 -0.08 12.38 7.92
CA PRO A 52 -0.53 12.71 9.26
C PRO A 52 0.58 12.95 10.28
N CYS A 53 1.82 12.51 10.01
CA CYS A 53 2.93 12.72 10.93
C CYS A 53 3.55 14.13 10.80
N GLU A 54 3.43 14.74 9.63
CA GLU A 54 4.05 16.02 9.28
C GLU A 54 2.99 17.07 8.91
N ASP A 55 1.71 16.75 9.14
CA ASP A 55 0.54 17.56 8.79
C ASP A 55 0.45 18.01 7.32
N VAL A 56 1.10 17.29 6.41
CA VAL A 56 1.09 17.59 4.96
C VAL A 56 -0.25 17.23 4.36
N VAL A 57 -0.82 18.15 3.57
CA VAL A 57 -2.06 17.95 2.82
C VAL A 57 -1.80 17.69 1.33
N VAL A 58 -2.78 17.11 0.63
CA VAL A 58 -2.68 16.79 -0.81
C VAL A 58 -2.44 18.03 -1.65
N GLU A 59 -2.99 19.17 -1.25
CA GLU A 59 -2.82 20.47 -1.92
C GLU A 59 -1.35 20.91 -1.95
N GLU A 60 -0.56 20.61 -0.91
CA GLU A 60 0.88 20.94 -0.90
C GLU A 60 1.67 20.10 -1.91
N LEU A 61 1.19 18.89 -2.24
CA LEU A 61 1.73 18.10 -3.35
C LEU A 61 1.41 18.71 -4.71
N ASP A 62 0.18 19.23 -4.89
CA ASP A 62 -0.25 19.90 -6.12
C ASP A 62 0.53 21.20 -6.33
N GLU A 63 0.70 22.00 -5.27
CA GLU A 63 1.53 23.21 -5.26
C GLU A 63 2.99 22.89 -5.64
N ALA A 64 3.60 21.87 -5.03
CA ALA A 64 4.95 21.45 -5.39
C ALA A 64 5.08 21.02 -6.86
N VAL A 65 4.07 20.35 -7.42
CA VAL A 65 4.04 20.05 -8.86
C VAL A 65 3.92 21.33 -9.70
N HIS A 66 3.11 22.30 -9.30
CA HIS A 66 3.01 23.59 -10.01
C HIS A 66 4.34 24.39 -9.95
N GLU A 67 5.10 24.28 -8.87
CA GLU A 67 6.43 24.89 -8.72
C GLU A 67 7.53 24.19 -9.53
N GLY A 68 7.25 23.01 -10.08
CA GLY A 68 8.15 22.31 -10.99
C GLY A 68 8.82 21.07 -10.42
N PHE A 69 8.51 20.67 -9.18
CA PHE A 69 8.99 19.41 -8.61
C PHE A 69 8.28 18.22 -9.28
N ARG A 70 9.00 17.13 -9.54
CA ARG A 70 8.51 16.00 -10.34
C ARG A 70 8.71 14.65 -9.66
N GLY A 71 9.78 14.47 -8.91
CA GLY A 71 10.13 13.18 -8.29
C GLY A 71 9.72 13.07 -6.82
N MET A 72 9.55 11.83 -6.34
CA MET A 72 9.25 11.56 -4.92
C MET A 72 10.31 12.10 -3.95
N GLU A 73 11.59 12.05 -4.33
CA GLU A 73 12.67 12.61 -3.51
C GLU A 73 12.61 14.14 -3.42
N GLU A 74 12.17 14.81 -4.48
CA GLU A 74 11.97 16.26 -4.49
C GLU A 74 10.76 16.63 -3.63
N ILE A 75 9.63 15.95 -3.85
CA ILE A 75 8.40 16.11 -3.06
C ILE A 75 8.67 15.92 -1.57
N LYS A 76 9.42 14.88 -1.17
CA LYS A 76 9.85 14.68 0.21
C LYS A 76 10.60 15.89 0.78
N ARG A 77 11.56 16.45 0.02
CA ARG A 77 12.42 17.54 0.49
C ARG A 77 11.66 18.85 0.68
N VAL A 78 10.66 19.10 -0.17
CA VAL A 78 9.93 20.38 -0.16
C VAL A 78 8.71 20.35 0.76
N THR A 79 8.03 19.20 0.86
CA THR A 79 6.82 19.06 1.70
C THR A 79 7.10 18.42 3.06
N GLY A 80 8.20 17.70 3.24
CA GLY A 80 8.42 16.84 4.42
C GLY A 80 7.65 15.51 4.37
N THR A 81 6.89 15.22 3.29
CA THR A 81 6.17 13.95 3.17
C THR A 81 7.10 12.76 3.35
N GLY A 82 6.79 11.92 4.34
CA GLY A 82 7.54 10.70 4.63
C GLY A 82 8.71 10.87 5.62
N THR A 83 8.94 12.05 6.19
CA THR A 83 9.99 12.26 7.21
C THR A 83 9.52 12.00 8.64
N GLY A 84 8.22 11.86 8.86
CA GLY A 84 7.67 11.72 10.20
C GLY A 84 7.97 10.38 10.88
N LEU A 85 7.41 10.18 12.08
CA LEU A 85 7.67 8.99 12.92
C LEU A 85 7.43 7.65 12.20
N CYS A 86 6.50 7.61 11.25
CA CYS A 86 6.22 6.41 10.45
C CYS A 86 7.19 6.17 9.29
N GLN A 87 8.13 7.09 9.03
CA GLN A 87 9.10 7.05 7.93
C GLN A 87 8.46 6.80 6.57
N GLY A 88 7.26 7.37 6.37
CA GLY A 88 6.56 7.29 5.09
C GLY A 88 5.73 6.02 4.86
N ARG A 89 5.62 5.14 5.86
CA ARG A 89 4.87 3.88 5.75
C ARG A 89 3.42 4.04 5.30
N TYR A 90 2.77 5.14 5.66
CA TYR A 90 1.36 5.39 5.37
C TYR A 90 1.11 6.43 4.28
N CYS A 91 2.09 7.28 3.98
CA CYS A 91 1.88 8.40 3.05
C CYS A 91 2.64 8.23 1.74
N LEU A 92 3.71 7.43 1.68
CA LEU A 92 4.51 7.30 0.46
C LEU A 92 3.81 6.54 -0.67
N PRO A 93 3.08 5.42 -0.41
CA PRO A 93 2.33 4.77 -1.47
C PRO A 93 1.26 5.71 -2.05
N GLU A 94 0.51 6.40 -1.20
CA GLU A 94 -0.51 7.37 -1.58
C GLU A 94 0.09 8.57 -2.32
N ALA A 95 1.17 9.17 -1.79
CA ALA A 95 1.86 10.29 -2.42
C ALA A 95 2.38 9.94 -3.80
N LEU A 96 2.98 8.75 -3.96
CA LEU A 96 3.47 8.26 -5.24
C LEU A 96 2.32 8.11 -6.26
N LEU A 97 1.18 7.58 -5.82
CA LEU A 97 0.00 7.41 -6.67
C LEU A 97 -0.63 8.76 -7.05
N ILE A 98 -0.77 9.68 -6.11
CA ILE A 98 -1.31 11.03 -6.35
C ILE A 98 -0.39 11.79 -7.31
N LEU A 99 0.91 11.74 -7.09
CA LEU A 99 1.92 12.39 -7.93
C LEU A 99 1.90 11.82 -9.36
N SER A 100 1.72 10.51 -9.49
CA SER A 100 1.53 9.81 -10.76
C SER A 100 0.30 10.28 -11.51
N LEU A 101 -0.79 10.57 -10.81
CA LEU A 101 -2.01 11.10 -11.39
C LEU A 101 -1.85 12.57 -11.82
N PHE A 102 -1.20 13.40 -11.01
CA PHE A 102 -0.97 14.81 -11.34
C PHE A 102 -0.09 15.00 -12.58
N GLN A 103 0.90 14.12 -12.75
CA GLN A 103 1.87 14.23 -13.84
C GLN A 103 1.57 13.31 -15.03
N GLY A 104 0.68 12.34 -14.88
CA GLY A 104 0.37 11.36 -15.94
C GLY A 104 1.53 10.40 -16.25
N VAL A 105 2.47 10.24 -15.32
CA VAL A 105 3.64 9.36 -15.46
C VAL A 105 3.54 8.16 -14.52
N PRO A 106 4.09 7.01 -14.91
CA PRO A 106 3.97 5.79 -14.11
C PRO A 106 4.78 5.86 -12.80
N PRO A 107 4.31 5.23 -11.70
CA PRO A 107 5.00 5.26 -10.40
C PRO A 107 6.49 4.92 -10.43
N PRO A 108 6.98 3.92 -11.19
CA PRO A 108 8.42 3.64 -11.26
C PRO A 108 9.26 4.81 -11.80
N GLU A 109 8.70 5.68 -12.64
CA GLU A 109 9.43 6.83 -13.22
C GLU A 109 9.53 8.02 -12.26
N LEU A 110 8.64 8.11 -11.27
CA LEU A 110 8.69 9.14 -10.22
C LEU A 110 9.78 8.89 -9.17
N GLY A 111 10.35 7.67 -9.20
CA GLY A 111 11.33 7.21 -8.23
C GLY A 111 10.73 6.87 -6.86
N PHE A 112 11.56 6.26 -6.03
CA PHE A 112 11.21 5.91 -4.65
C PHE A 112 12.13 6.64 -3.67
N ILE A 113 11.61 6.87 -2.47
CA ILE A 113 12.43 7.40 -1.38
C ILE A 113 13.26 6.27 -0.77
N THR A 114 14.54 6.57 -0.52
CA THR A 114 15.44 5.60 0.12
C THR A 114 15.05 5.38 1.58
N GLN A 115 14.68 4.15 1.92
CA GLN A 115 14.51 3.72 3.31
C GLN A 115 15.86 3.57 3.99
N ARG A 116 16.00 4.08 5.22
CA ARG A 116 17.26 4.08 5.97
C ARG A 116 17.07 3.40 7.34
N PRO A 117 18.05 2.62 7.83
CA PRO A 117 18.03 2.16 9.20
C PRO A 117 18.09 3.32 10.22
N PRO A 118 17.46 3.19 11.39
CA PRO A 118 16.59 2.08 11.80
C PRO A 118 15.18 2.18 11.16
N ALA A 119 14.59 1.04 10.79
CA ALA A 119 13.27 0.98 10.18
C ALA A 119 12.11 1.45 11.10
N TRP A 120 12.38 1.56 12.40
CA TRP A 120 11.46 2.08 13.42
C TRP A 120 12.22 3.04 14.34
N PRO A 121 11.52 4.02 14.93
CA PRO A 121 12.07 4.79 16.03
C PRO A 121 12.63 3.87 17.12
N THR A 122 13.95 3.84 17.23
CA THR A 122 14.68 3.02 18.19
C THR A 122 15.33 3.96 19.19
N SER A 123 15.16 3.68 20.48
CA SER A 123 15.83 4.48 21.50
C SER A 123 17.34 4.32 21.38
N VAL A 124 18.10 5.38 21.68
CA VAL A 124 19.57 5.33 21.70
C VAL A 124 20.06 4.25 22.67
N GLY A 125 19.37 4.08 23.81
CA GLY A 125 19.66 3.00 24.76
C GLY A 125 19.45 1.60 24.17
N GLY A 126 18.46 1.41 23.29
CA GLY A 126 18.25 0.15 22.56
C GLY A 126 19.36 -0.15 21.55
N LEU A 127 19.99 0.86 20.97
CA LEU A 127 21.17 0.69 20.10
C LEU A 127 22.44 0.38 20.91
N ALA A 128 22.54 0.91 22.15
CA ALA A 128 23.68 0.69 23.05
C ALA A 128 23.54 -0.59 23.89
N ALA A 129 22.35 -1.20 23.93
CA ALA A 129 22.14 -2.46 24.59
C ALA A 129 23.02 -3.53 23.94
N PRO A 130 23.62 -4.47 24.72
CA PRO A 130 24.24 -5.64 24.12
C PRO A 130 23.22 -6.28 23.20
N SER A 131 23.65 -6.64 21.99
CA SER A 131 22.75 -7.24 21.00
C SER A 131 21.94 -8.30 21.74
N PRO A 132 20.60 -8.18 21.80
CA PRO A 132 19.84 -9.35 22.17
C PRO A 132 20.36 -10.45 21.24
N GLY A 133 20.59 -11.64 21.78
CA GLY A 133 20.80 -12.80 20.93
C GLY A 133 19.76 -12.79 19.81
N PRO A 134 20.01 -13.46 18.67
CA PRO A 134 19.05 -13.50 17.56
C PRO A 134 17.66 -13.68 18.17
N PRO A 135 16.68 -12.82 17.81
CA PRO A 135 15.40 -12.79 18.49
C PRO A 135 14.99 -14.24 18.66
N THR A 136 14.89 -14.71 19.91
CA THR A 136 14.24 -15.99 20.16
C THR A 136 12.89 -15.76 19.55
N ALA A 137 12.63 -16.45 18.43
CA ALA A 137 11.50 -16.14 17.61
C ALA A 137 10.31 -16.07 18.56
N GLY A 138 9.78 -14.86 18.79
CA GLY A 138 8.48 -14.73 19.45
C GLY A 138 7.60 -15.70 18.69
N PRO A 139 6.91 -16.60 19.42
CA PRO A 139 6.66 -17.99 19.01
C PRO A 139 6.52 -18.00 17.52
N GLU A 140 7.48 -18.61 16.81
CA GLU A 140 7.47 -18.61 15.36
C GLU A 140 6.01 -18.72 14.98
N ALA A 141 5.47 -17.69 14.33
CA ALA A 141 4.27 -17.91 13.55
C ALA A 141 4.71 -18.75 12.33
N GLY A 142 5.42 -19.86 12.59
CA GLY A 142 5.75 -20.99 11.76
C GLY A 142 4.54 -21.91 11.66
N GLY A 143 3.34 -21.36 11.84
CA GLY A 143 2.24 -21.82 11.05
C GLY A 143 2.56 -21.47 9.59
N GLY A 144 2.42 -22.45 8.69
CA GLY A 144 2.21 -22.13 7.29
C GLY A 144 1.00 -21.19 7.11
N PRO A 145 0.66 -20.85 5.87
CA PRO A 145 -0.56 -20.07 5.61
C PRO A 145 -1.75 -20.70 6.34
N MET A 146 -2.57 -19.87 6.98
CA MET A 146 -3.77 -20.36 7.67
C MET A 146 -4.61 -21.17 6.69
N THR A 147 -4.86 -22.42 7.03
CA THR A 147 -5.73 -23.28 6.22
C THR A 147 -7.17 -22.81 6.41
N PRO A 148 -7.93 -22.54 5.34
CA PRO A 148 -9.32 -22.15 5.48
C PRO A 148 -10.11 -23.25 6.19
N ALA A 149 -11.06 -22.86 7.05
CA ALA A 149 -11.89 -23.80 7.83
C ALA A 149 -12.82 -24.68 6.97
N GLY A 150 -12.87 -24.44 5.65
CA GLY A 150 -13.62 -25.20 4.67
C GLY A 150 -13.05 -24.95 3.26
N PRO A 151 -13.65 -25.58 2.23
CA PRO A 151 -13.22 -25.38 0.86
C PRO A 151 -13.35 -23.90 0.45
N LEU A 152 -12.38 -23.42 -0.32
CA LEU A 152 -12.46 -22.09 -0.90
C LEU A 152 -13.67 -22.02 -1.84
N ARG A 153 -14.37 -20.88 -1.79
CA ARG A 153 -15.45 -20.60 -2.73
C ARG A 153 -14.86 -20.33 -4.12
N PRO A 154 -15.60 -20.65 -5.19
CA PRO A 154 -15.19 -20.29 -6.56
C PRO A 154 -15.20 -18.78 -6.82
N GLN A 155 -15.84 -17.99 -5.95
CA GLN A 155 -15.95 -16.54 -6.10
C GLN A 155 -16.04 -15.83 -4.74
N TYR A 156 -15.39 -14.67 -4.66
CA TYR A 156 -15.43 -13.72 -3.55
C TYR A 156 -15.77 -12.33 -4.08
N ASP A 157 -16.31 -11.46 -3.23
CA ASP A 157 -16.60 -10.07 -3.58
C ASP A 157 -15.33 -9.21 -3.46
N CYS A 158 -14.42 -9.57 -2.55
CA CYS A 158 -13.12 -8.94 -2.38
C CYS A 158 -12.05 -9.96 -1.96
N VAL A 159 -10.86 -9.82 -2.54
CA VAL A 159 -9.66 -10.58 -2.14
C VAL A 159 -8.59 -9.59 -1.70
N VAL A 160 -8.16 -9.70 -0.44
CA VAL A 160 -7.07 -8.90 0.13
C VAL A 160 -5.80 -9.74 0.09
N VAL A 161 -4.80 -9.30 -0.67
CA VAL A 161 -3.51 -9.98 -0.79
C VAL A 161 -2.53 -9.35 0.20
N GLY A 162 -2.06 -10.16 1.15
CA GLY A 162 -1.23 -9.76 2.28
C GLY A 162 -2.03 -9.65 3.57
N ALA A 163 -1.84 -10.57 4.52
CA ALA A 163 -2.37 -10.55 5.87
C ALA A 163 -1.46 -9.78 6.86
N GLY A 164 -0.80 -8.73 6.37
CA GLY A 164 -0.12 -7.76 7.21
C GLY A 164 -1.12 -6.87 7.97
N VAL A 165 -0.60 -5.94 8.79
CA VAL A 165 -1.45 -4.99 9.54
C VAL A 165 -2.45 -4.27 8.64
N LEU A 166 -2.00 -3.73 7.50
CA LEU A 166 -2.89 -3.01 6.59
C LEU A 166 -3.96 -3.93 5.98
N GLY A 167 -3.57 -5.10 5.47
CA GLY A 167 -4.53 -6.02 4.85
C GLY A 167 -5.57 -6.55 5.83
N LEU A 168 -5.17 -6.86 7.07
CA LEU A 168 -6.12 -7.28 8.11
C LEU A 168 -7.06 -6.14 8.52
N PHE A 169 -6.56 -4.91 8.67
CA PHE A 169 -7.41 -3.77 8.96
C PHE A 169 -8.39 -3.48 7.81
N THR A 170 -7.91 -3.53 6.56
CA THR A 170 -8.76 -3.39 5.37
C THR A 170 -9.86 -4.46 5.36
N ALA A 171 -9.50 -5.73 5.54
CA ALA A 171 -10.45 -6.84 5.59
C ALA A 171 -11.47 -6.67 6.73
N HIS A 172 -11.03 -6.26 7.92
CA HIS A 172 -11.90 -5.97 9.07
C HIS A 172 -12.90 -4.85 8.78
N HIS A 173 -12.46 -3.76 8.16
CA HIS A 173 -13.35 -2.66 7.82
C HIS A 173 -14.32 -3.00 6.68
N LEU A 174 -13.89 -3.79 5.70
CA LEU A 174 -14.79 -4.33 4.67
C LEU A 174 -15.84 -5.26 5.28
N ALA A 175 -15.46 -6.13 6.21
CA ALA A 175 -16.36 -7.06 6.91
C ALA A 175 -17.46 -6.35 7.73
N LYS A 176 -17.29 -5.07 8.09
CA LYS A 176 -18.34 -4.27 8.74
C LYS A 176 -19.43 -3.80 7.78
N ARG A 177 -19.16 -3.79 6.47
CA ARG A 177 -20.04 -3.23 5.43
C ARG A 177 -20.52 -4.26 4.42
N LEU A 178 -19.75 -5.33 4.23
CA LEU A 178 -20.00 -6.43 3.30
C LEU A 178 -20.18 -7.74 4.07
N ASP A 179 -20.68 -8.79 3.42
CA ASP A 179 -20.71 -10.13 4.02
C ASP A 179 -19.26 -10.64 4.23
N PRO A 180 -18.80 -10.85 5.47
CA PRO A 180 -17.45 -11.33 5.74
C PRO A 180 -17.16 -12.70 5.11
N ARG A 181 -18.19 -13.52 4.84
CA ARG A 181 -18.04 -14.82 4.17
C ARG A 181 -17.67 -14.71 2.69
N ARG A 182 -17.75 -13.50 2.14
CA ARG A 182 -17.44 -13.14 0.76
C ARG A 182 -16.14 -12.36 0.62
N ILE A 183 -15.38 -12.21 1.71
CA ILE A 183 -14.06 -11.57 1.72
C ILE A 183 -13.01 -12.66 1.97
N LEU A 184 -12.00 -12.73 1.11
CA LEU A 184 -10.85 -13.63 1.28
C LEU A 184 -9.60 -12.81 1.61
N VAL A 185 -8.87 -13.19 2.66
CA VAL A 185 -7.52 -12.68 2.92
C VAL A 185 -6.53 -13.77 2.58
N LEU A 186 -5.59 -13.47 1.68
CA LEU A 186 -4.57 -14.41 1.21
C LEU A 186 -3.19 -13.94 1.64
N ASP A 187 -2.43 -14.79 2.31
CA ASP A 187 -1.02 -14.54 2.60
C ASP A 187 -0.22 -15.82 2.42
N ARG A 188 1.08 -15.66 2.16
CA ARG A 188 2.03 -16.77 2.05
C ARG A 188 2.38 -17.34 3.44
N GLY A 189 2.34 -16.53 4.49
CA GLY A 189 2.63 -16.90 5.86
C GLY A 189 1.41 -16.89 6.77
N TYR A 190 1.64 -17.11 8.06
CA TYR A 190 0.61 -16.93 9.08
C TYR A 190 0.15 -15.46 9.15
N LEU A 191 -1.05 -15.21 9.66
CA LEU A 191 -1.58 -13.85 9.79
C LEU A 191 -0.61 -12.98 10.60
N SER A 192 -0.35 -11.78 10.11
CA SER A 192 0.61 -10.84 10.70
C SER A 192 2.08 -11.32 10.77
N ALA A 193 2.44 -12.48 10.19
CA ALA A 193 3.78 -13.06 10.31
C ALA A 193 4.90 -12.24 9.61
N GLY A 194 4.54 -11.20 8.86
CA GLY A 194 5.46 -10.22 8.28
C GLY A 194 5.09 -8.77 8.59
N ALA A 195 4.14 -8.53 9.50
CA ALA A 195 3.53 -7.23 9.74
C ALA A 195 4.43 -6.27 10.54
N SER A 196 5.65 -6.01 10.05
CA SER A 196 6.55 -4.88 10.31
C SER A 196 8.01 -5.35 10.37
N GLY A 197 8.61 -5.84 9.28
CA GLY A 197 10.03 -6.16 9.37
C GLY A 197 10.75 -6.72 8.16
N ARG A 198 10.06 -7.08 7.07
CA ARG A 198 10.69 -7.85 5.99
C ARG A 198 10.51 -7.24 4.59
N ASN A 199 10.19 -5.95 4.52
CA ASN A 199 10.33 -5.17 3.28
C ASN A 199 11.71 -4.52 3.25
#